data_AF-A0A661PN59-F1
#
_entry.id   AF-A0A661PN59-F1
#
_cell.length_a   1.000
_cell.length_b   1.000
_cell.length_c   1.000
_cell.angle_alpha   90.00
_cell.angle_beta   90.00
_cell.angle_gamma   90.00
#
_symmetry.space_group_name_H-M   'P 1'
#
loop_
_entity.id
_entity.type
_entity.pdbx_description
1 polymer ?
#
loop_
_entity_poly.entity_id
_entity_poly.type
_entity_poly.pdbx_seq_one_letter_code
_entity_poly.pdbx_strand_id
1 'polypeptide(L)'
;MKRMIAAVMGMVFIVGMTVPALAWERPSRQEFRAFKAERHQARRQFRQDRKFDRRQYRVEQRENRRDFRNAQNRAERRQALCEARRDQRQFRRERRTDVREFRRDRRRDLRDLFD
;
A
#
# COMPACT_ATOMS: atom_id res chain seq x y z
N MET A 1 -22.20 -5.14 55.14
CA MET A 1 -22.17 -5.86 53.84
C MET A 1 -23.05 -5.22 52.76
N LYS A 2 -24.36 -4.99 52.99
CA LYS A 2 -25.27 -4.41 51.98
C LYS A 2 -24.85 -3.02 51.44
N ARG A 3 -24.29 -2.15 52.30
CA ARG A 3 -23.78 -0.82 51.92
C ARG A 3 -22.50 -0.86 51.07
N MET A 4 -21.64 -1.85 51.28
CA MET A 4 -20.45 -2.07 50.45
C MET A 4 -20.82 -2.57 49.05
N ILE A 5 -21.77 -3.50 48.97
CA ILE A 5 -22.26 -4.02 47.68
C ILE A 5 -22.93 -2.90 46.87
N ALA A 6 -23.72 -2.04 47.51
CA ALA A 6 -24.33 -0.88 46.85
C ALA A 6 -23.28 0.13 46.34
N ALA A 7 -22.21 0.38 47.12
CA ALA A 7 -21.13 1.28 46.71
C ALA A 7 -20.32 0.71 45.52
N VAL A 8 -20.02 -0.59 45.53
CA VAL A 8 -19.31 -1.26 44.42
C VAL A 8 -20.18 -1.31 43.16
N MET A 9 -21.47 -1.61 43.28
CA MET A 9 -22.42 -1.58 42.17
C MET A 9 -22.56 -0.16 41.58
N GLY A 10 -22.61 0.87 42.44
CA GLY A 10 -22.64 2.27 41.99
C GLY A 10 -21.37 2.68 41.24
N MET A 11 -20.20 2.24 41.71
CA MET A 11 -18.92 2.53 41.06
C MET A 11 -18.80 1.83 39.70
N VAL A 12 -19.22 0.57 39.60
CA VAL A 12 -19.27 -0.18 38.33
C VAL A 12 -20.24 0.46 37.33
N PHE A 13 -21.37 0.99 37.81
CA PHE A 13 -22.34 1.67 36.95
C PHE A 13 -21.81 3.01 36.41
N ILE A 14 -21.11 3.79 37.24
CA ILE A 14 -20.49 5.05 36.82
C ILE A 14 -19.36 4.80 35.81
N VAL A 15 -18.51 3.81 36.04
CA VAL A 15 -17.45 3.43 35.09
C VAL A 15 -18.04 2.83 33.81
N GLY A 16 -19.10 2.01 33.91
CA GLY A 16 -19.77 1.43 32.74
C GLY A 16 -20.46 2.45 31.84
N MET A 17 -20.91 3.59 32.39
CA MET A 17 -21.57 4.66 31.63
C MET A 17 -20.62 5.75 31.11
N THR A 18 -19.41 5.90 31.64
CA THR A 18 -18.43 6.89 31.14
C THR A 18 -17.51 6.35 30.04
N VAL A 19 -17.33 5.03 29.97
CA VAL A 19 -16.49 4.37 28.96
C VAL A 19 -16.97 4.52 27.50
N PRO A 20 -18.29 4.58 27.16
CA PRO A 20 -18.70 4.63 25.75
C PRO A 20 -18.38 5.95 25.04
N ALA A 21 -18.13 7.04 25.77
CA ALA A 21 -17.92 8.36 25.18
C ALA A 21 -16.51 8.55 24.59
N LEU A 22 -15.53 7.76 25.02
CA LEU A 22 -14.12 7.89 24.61
C LEU A 22 -13.72 7.01 23.43
N ALA A 23 -14.60 6.12 22.96
CA ALA A 23 -14.20 5.11 21.98
C ALA A 23 -14.31 5.60 20.52
N TRP A 24 -15.22 6.52 20.20
CA TRP A 24 -15.62 6.81 18.80
C TRP A 24 -15.58 8.31 18.47
N GLU A 25 -14.46 8.98 18.70
CA GLU A 25 -14.25 10.31 18.12
C GLU A 25 -14.13 10.16 16.59
N ARG A 26 -15.13 10.66 15.86
CA ARG A 26 -15.08 10.69 14.40
C ARG A 26 -14.07 11.77 13.98
N PRO A 27 -13.23 11.51 12.96
CA PRO A 27 -12.29 12.51 12.46
C PRO A 27 -13.02 13.78 12.09
N SER A 28 -12.45 14.92 12.44
CA SER A 28 -13.03 16.22 12.15
C SER A 28 -13.14 16.45 10.64
N ARG A 29 -14.04 17.36 10.22
CA ARG A 29 -14.19 17.68 8.79
C ARG A 29 -12.90 18.19 8.16
N GLN A 30 -12.03 18.83 8.96
CA GLN A 30 -10.74 19.34 8.50
C GLN A 30 -9.72 18.20 8.31
N GLU A 31 -9.60 17.29 9.29
CA GLU A 31 -8.76 16.08 9.18
C GLU A 31 -9.15 15.24 7.97
N PHE A 32 -10.45 15.00 7.77
CA PHE A 32 -10.92 14.22 6.63
C PHE A 32 -10.61 14.89 5.28
N ARG A 33 -10.60 16.23 5.23
CA ARG A 33 -10.19 16.99 4.02
C ARG A 33 -8.69 16.87 3.79
N ALA A 34 -7.88 17.00 4.83
CA ALA A 34 -6.43 16.84 4.76
C ALA A 34 -6.06 15.42 4.29
N PHE A 35 -6.63 14.40 4.93
CA PHE A 35 -6.49 13.00 4.53
C PHE A 35 -6.83 12.77 3.05
N LYS A 36 -7.95 13.33 2.56
CA LYS A 36 -8.32 13.21 1.14
C LYS A 36 -7.29 13.87 0.22
N ALA A 37 -6.76 15.03 0.60
CA ALA A 37 -5.74 15.73 -0.18
C ALA A 37 -4.44 14.91 -0.26
N GLU A 38 -3.95 14.42 0.89
CA GLU A 38 -2.77 13.56 0.98
C GLU A 38 -2.95 12.28 0.17
N ARG A 39 -4.09 11.59 0.31
CA ARG A 39 -4.39 10.40 -0.48
C ARG A 39 -4.51 10.69 -1.97
N HIS A 40 -4.97 11.88 -2.35
CA HIS A 40 -4.96 12.29 -3.75
C HIS A 40 -3.52 12.44 -4.27
N GLN A 41 -2.64 13.09 -3.51
CA GLN A 41 -1.23 13.26 -3.84
C GLN A 41 -0.50 11.91 -3.93
N ALA A 42 -0.65 11.04 -2.92
CA ALA A 42 -0.09 9.69 -2.92
C ALA A 42 -0.51 8.89 -4.16
N ARG A 43 -1.78 8.98 -4.56
CA ARG A 43 -2.28 8.34 -5.80
C ARG A 43 -1.66 8.95 -7.06
N ARG A 44 -1.41 10.26 -7.10
CA ARG A 44 -0.74 10.91 -8.23
C ARG A 44 0.71 10.46 -8.33
N GLN A 45 1.43 10.46 -7.21
CA GLN A 45 2.83 10.02 -7.15
C GLN A 45 2.97 8.56 -7.58
N PHE A 46 2.18 7.66 -6.99
CA PHE A 46 2.15 6.24 -7.40
C PHE A 46 1.90 6.08 -8.91
N ARG A 47 1.05 6.90 -9.53
CA ARG A 47 0.83 6.85 -10.98
C ARG A 47 2.03 7.36 -11.78
N GLN A 48 2.74 8.37 -11.28
CA GLN A 48 3.95 8.90 -11.91
C GLN A 48 5.08 7.86 -11.84
N ASP A 49 5.30 7.26 -10.67
CA ASP A 49 6.30 6.21 -10.48
C ASP A 49 6.02 5.03 -11.42
N ARG A 50 4.77 4.54 -11.44
CA ARG A 50 4.36 3.47 -12.36
C ARG A 50 4.49 3.82 -13.85
N LYS A 51 4.46 5.11 -14.20
CA LYS A 51 4.71 5.59 -15.57
C LYS A 51 6.21 5.56 -15.87
N PHE A 52 7.04 5.93 -14.91
CA PHE A 52 8.50 5.85 -14.99
C PHE A 52 8.97 4.40 -15.12
N ASP A 53 8.52 3.48 -14.25
CA ASP A 53 8.89 2.06 -14.32
C ASP A 53 8.53 1.45 -15.67
N ARG A 54 7.36 1.82 -16.21
CA ARG A 54 6.92 1.33 -17.52
C ARG A 54 7.82 1.87 -18.64
N ARG A 55 8.34 3.08 -18.52
CA ARG A 55 9.29 3.64 -19.50
C ARG A 55 10.62 2.89 -19.40
N GLN A 56 11.15 2.68 -18.20
CA GLN A 56 12.40 1.93 -18.00
C GLN A 56 12.30 0.51 -18.55
N TYR A 57 11.24 -0.22 -18.17
CA TYR A 57 10.99 -1.56 -18.70
C TYR A 57 10.90 -1.59 -20.23
N ARG A 58 10.36 -0.54 -20.88
CA ARG A 58 10.34 -0.47 -22.35
C ARG A 58 11.73 -0.27 -22.95
N VAL A 59 12.62 0.45 -22.28
CA VAL A 59 14.01 0.62 -22.68
C VAL A 59 14.74 -0.71 -22.56
N GLU A 60 14.66 -1.38 -21.41
CA GLU A 60 15.24 -2.71 -21.19
C GLU A 60 14.74 -3.75 -22.21
N GLN A 61 13.46 -3.71 -22.57
CA GLN A 61 12.91 -4.62 -23.60
C GLN A 61 13.42 -4.30 -25.01
N ARG A 62 13.83 -3.06 -25.29
CA ARG A 62 14.50 -2.72 -26.55
C ARG A 62 15.93 -3.24 -26.56
N GLU A 63 16.64 -3.15 -25.44
CA GLU A 63 17.99 -3.69 -25.26
C GLU A 63 17.99 -5.21 -25.42
N ASN A 64 17.13 -5.91 -24.68
CA ASN A 64 16.92 -7.36 -24.83
C ASN A 64 16.68 -7.80 -26.29
N ARG A 65 15.90 -7.00 -27.05
CA ARG A 65 15.68 -7.26 -28.48
C ARG A 65 16.93 -7.01 -29.32
N ARG A 66 17.72 -6.00 -28.98
CA ARG A 66 19.00 -5.70 -29.63
C ARG A 66 19.99 -6.83 -29.40
N ASP A 67 20.09 -7.31 -28.16
CA ASP A 67 20.99 -8.42 -27.79
C ASP A 67 20.59 -9.70 -28.52
N PHE A 68 19.30 -10.00 -28.57
CA PHE A 68 18.80 -11.13 -29.36
C PHE A 68 19.14 -11.02 -30.86
N ARG A 69 19.07 -9.82 -31.44
CA ARG A 69 19.41 -9.59 -32.86
C ARG A 69 20.92 -9.69 -33.11
N ASN A 70 21.73 -9.27 -32.14
CA ASN A 70 23.19 -9.25 -32.24
C ASN A 70 23.84 -10.60 -31.90
N ALA A 71 23.08 -11.54 -31.34
CA ALA A 71 23.57 -12.86 -30.98
C ALA A 71 24.10 -13.65 -32.20
N GLN A 72 25.37 -14.03 -32.13
CA GLN A 72 26.13 -14.67 -33.19
C GLN A 72 25.84 -16.16 -33.31
N ASN A 73 25.41 -16.80 -32.23
CA ASN A 73 25.13 -18.24 -32.20
C ASN A 73 23.84 -18.60 -31.44
N ARG A 74 23.47 -19.88 -31.49
CA ARG A 74 22.24 -20.40 -30.86
C ARG A 74 22.27 -20.29 -29.34
N ALA A 75 23.44 -20.44 -28.71
CA ALA A 75 23.58 -20.36 -27.26
C ALA A 75 23.31 -18.92 -26.78
N GLU A 76 23.92 -17.92 -27.42
CA GLU A 76 23.69 -16.50 -27.12
C GLU A 76 22.22 -16.10 -27.33
N ARG A 77 21.58 -16.54 -28.41
CA ARG A 77 20.13 -16.29 -28.61
C ARG A 77 19.29 -16.89 -27.49
N ARG A 78 19.65 -18.09 -27.02
CA ARG A 78 18.95 -18.73 -25.90
C ARG A 78 19.15 -17.93 -24.62
N GLN A 79 20.36 -17.42 -24.38
CA GLN A 79 20.66 -16.59 -23.22
C GLN A 79 19.86 -15.27 -23.25
N ALA A 80 19.91 -14.52 -24.36
CA ALA A 80 19.13 -13.29 -24.51
C ALA A 80 17.62 -13.50 -24.30
N LEU A 81 17.07 -14.62 -24.78
CA LEU A 81 15.67 -14.98 -24.50
C LEU A 81 15.42 -15.31 -23.01
N CYS A 82 16.37 -15.93 -22.33
CA CYS A 82 16.26 -16.22 -20.90
C CYS A 82 16.29 -14.94 -20.08
N GLU A 83 17.19 -14.01 -20.40
CA GLU A 83 17.30 -12.69 -19.78
C GLU A 83 16.01 -11.87 -19.99
N ALA A 84 15.55 -11.73 -21.23
CA ALA A 84 14.29 -11.03 -21.53
C ALA A 84 13.08 -11.61 -20.77
N ARG A 85 13.03 -12.94 -20.59
CA ARG A 85 11.98 -13.61 -19.80
C ARG A 85 12.14 -13.35 -18.30
N ARG A 86 13.37 -13.30 -17.79
CA ARG A 86 13.67 -12.99 -16.40
C ARG A 86 13.22 -11.57 -16.07
N ASP A 87 13.58 -10.60 -16.89
CA ASP A 87 13.20 -9.19 -16.73
C ASP A 87 11.68 -9.03 -16.76
N GLN A 88 11.02 -9.71 -17.70
CA GLN A 88 9.56 -9.71 -17.76
C GLN A 88 8.92 -10.26 -16.48
N ARG A 89 9.45 -11.36 -15.93
CA ARG A 89 8.95 -11.94 -14.68
C ARG A 89 9.19 -10.99 -13.51
N GLN A 90 10.37 -10.40 -13.44
CA GLN A 90 10.76 -9.44 -12.41
C GLN A 90 9.84 -8.21 -12.43
N PHE A 91 9.70 -7.54 -13.57
CA PHE A 91 8.80 -6.39 -13.72
C PHE A 91 7.35 -6.69 -13.32
N ARG A 92 6.86 -7.90 -13.66
CA ARG A 92 5.51 -8.35 -13.25
C ARG A 92 5.41 -8.56 -11.74
N ARG A 93 6.47 -9.08 -11.11
CA ARG A 93 6.52 -9.31 -9.66
C ARG A 93 6.56 -7.99 -8.92
N GLU A 94 7.48 -7.10 -9.27
CA GLU A 94 7.61 -5.76 -8.69
C GLU A 94 6.29 -5.02 -8.78
N ARG A 95 5.68 -4.92 -9.97
CA ARG A 95 4.35 -4.32 -10.14
C ARG A 95 3.29 -4.88 -9.20
N ARG A 96 3.28 -6.20 -8.97
CA ARG A 96 2.31 -6.82 -8.06
C ARG A 96 2.60 -6.42 -6.61
N THR A 97 3.87 -6.35 -6.24
CA THR A 97 4.32 -5.89 -4.92
C THR A 97 3.91 -4.45 -4.69
N ASP A 98 4.26 -3.51 -5.58
CA ASP A 98 3.94 -2.08 -5.43
C ASP A 98 2.43 -1.86 -5.27
N VAL A 99 1.62 -2.58 -6.05
CA VAL A 99 0.16 -2.47 -5.96
C VAL A 99 -0.38 -3.02 -4.64
N ARG A 100 0.22 -4.10 -4.12
CA ARG A 100 -0.16 -4.66 -2.82
C ARG A 100 0.22 -3.70 -1.70
N GLU A 101 1.42 -3.15 -1.75
CA GLU A 101 1.93 -2.19 -0.77
C GLU A 101 1.10 -0.91 -0.76
N PHE A 102 0.87 -0.27 -1.92
CA PHE A 102 0.01 0.91 -2.01
C PHE A 102 -1.40 0.69 -1.47
N ARG A 103 -1.95 -0.53 -1.63
CA ARG A 103 -3.25 -0.92 -1.06
C ARG A 103 -3.18 -1.13 0.44
N ARG A 104 -2.07 -1.68 0.95
CA ARG A 104 -1.81 -1.88 2.38
C ARG A 104 -1.68 -0.53 3.07
N ASP A 105 -0.89 0.39 2.52
CA ASP A 105 -0.72 1.73 3.05
C ASP A 105 -2.05 2.47 3.09
N ARG A 106 -2.82 2.42 2.00
CA ARG A 106 -4.18 2.99 2.00
C ARG A 106 -5.07 2.45 3.13
N ARG A 107 -4.96 1.15 3.46
CA ARG A 107 -5.74 0.55 4.54
C ARG A 107 -5.23 0.98 5.91
N ARG A 108 -3.91 1.13 6.06
CA ARG A 108 -3.28 1.67 7.28
C ARG A 108 -3.70 3.12 7.48
N ASP A 109 -3.50 4.00 6.50
CA ASP A 109 -3.88 5.41 6.61
C ASP A 109 -5.37 5.59 6.91
N LEU A 110 -6.22 4.71 6.36
CA LEU A 110 -7.65 4.72 6.69
C LEU A 110 -7.89 4.30 8.13
N ARG A 111 -7.18 3.30 8.65
CA ARG A 111 -7.29 2.89 10.05
C ARG A 111 -6.81 4.00 10.97
N ASP A 112 -5.66 4.59 10.70
CA ASP A 112 -5.05 5.66 11.50
C ASP A 112 -5.91 6.94 11.53
N LEU A 113 -6.86 7.09 10.60
CA LEU A 113 -7.83 8.19 10.59
C LEU A 113 -9.04 7.95 11.53
N PHE A 114 -9.29 6.70 11.91
CA PHE A 114 -10.46 6.28 12.71
C PHE A 114 -10.08 5.65 14.07
N ASP A 115 -8.79 5.42 14.32
CA ASP A 115 -8.22 5.00 15.61
C ASP A 115 -7.74 6.22 16.39
#